data_AF-A0A6G1E611-F1
#
_entry.id   AF-A0A6G1E611-F1
#
_cell.length_a   1.000
_cell.length_b   1.000
_cell.length_c   1.000
_cell.angle_alpha   90.00
_cell.angle_beta   90.00
_cell.angle_gamma   90.00
#
_symmetry.space_group_name_H-M   'P 1'
#
loop_
_entity.id
_entity.type
_entity.pdbx_description
1 polymer ?
#
loop_
_entity_poly.entity_id
_entity_poly.type
_entity_poly.pdbx_seq_one_letter_code
_entity_poly.pdbx_strand_id
1 'polypeptide(L)'
;MLADTLVSRCGVRRGNVQVEVTMPSNFLLTFAKADDCTQVLFIYNFSCGGACLSFRRWNRLVHAGSDKLRYLTKLTIDGLSVHATGQDEVKQILNSLECQLVEMEAMVDACTLSMLVWAANPNRLPKELLIEVPERDLLPQPPG
;
A
#
# COMPACT_ATOMS: atom_id res chain seq x y z
N MET A 1 -17.61 1.54 -18.51
CA MET A 1 -16.96 2.87 -18.48
C MET A 1 -15.56 2.83 -19.08
N LEU A 2 -14.54 2.22 -18.44
CA LEU A 2 -13.18 2.16 -19.00
C LEU A 2 -13.09 1.40 -20.33
N ALA A 3 -13.71 0.21 -20.42
CA ALA A 3 -13.77 -0.56 -21.66
C ALA A 3 -14.42 0.23 -22.80
N ASP A 4 -15.50 0.97 -22.51
CA ASP A 4 -16.22 1.77 -23.51
C ASP A 4 -15.39 2.99 -23.94
N THR A 5 -14.61 3.59 -23.03
CA THR A 5 -13.64 4.64 -23.39
C THR A 5 -12.50 4.09 -24.24
N LEU A 6 -11.99 2.88 -23.96
CA LEU A 6 -10.98 2.22 -24.81
C LEU A 6 -11.50 1.94 -26.22
N VAL A 7 -12.77 1.55 -26.36
CA VAL A 7 -13.44 1.38 -27.66
C VAL A 7 -13.50 2.71 -28.40
N SER A 8 -13.93 3.78 -27.73
CA SER A 8 -14.13 5.10 -28.37
C SER A 8 -12.83 5.83 -28.67
N ARG A 9 -11.81 5.76 -27.79
CA ARG A 9 -10.53 6.49 -27.93
C ARG A 9 -9.46 5.72 -28.67
N CYS A 10 -9.42 4.40 -28.50
CA CYS A 10 -8.31 3.56 -28.98
C CYS A 10 -8.75 2.59 -30.08
N GLY A 11 -10.02 2.59 -30.50
CA GLY A 11 -10.52 1.72 -31.57
C GLY A 11 -10.57 0.23 -31.22
N VAL A 12 -10.39 -0.11 -29.95
CA VAL A 12 -10.36 -1.50 -29.47
C VAL A 12 -11.78 -2.08 -29.53
N ARG A 13 -11.95 -3.31 -30.02
CA ARG A 13 -13.28 -3.96 -30.00
C ARG A 13 -13.63 -4.35 -28.57
N ARG A 14 -14.86 -4.09 -28.13
CA ARG A 14 -15.33 -4.38 -26.76
C ARG A 14 -15.15 -5.84 -26.34
N GLY A 15 -15.28 -6.78 -27.28
CA GLY A 15 -15.04 -8.22 -27.04
C GLY A 15 -13.58 -8.64 -27.04
N ASN A 16 -12.66 -7.75 -27.41
CA ASN A 16 -11.22 -8.02 -27.46
C ASN A 16 -10.47 -7.47 -26.25
N VAL A 17 -11.16 -6.80 -25.31
CA VAL A 17 -10.55 -6.22 -24.11
C VAL A 17 -11.31 -6.67 -22.88
N GLN A 18 -10.57 -7.27 -21.96
CA GLN A 18 -11.03 -7.62 -20.63
C GLN A 18 -10.37 -6.65 -19.63
N VAL A 19 -11.21 -6.05 -18.79
CA VAL A 19 -10.78 -5.11 -17.77
C VAL A 19 -11.03 -5.74 -16.41
N GLU A 20 -9.95 -5.97 -15.67
CA GLU A 20 -10.00 -6.45 -14.30
C GLU A 20 -9.57 -5.35 -13.36
N VAL A 21 -10.23 -5.22 -12.22
CA VAL A 21 -9.79 -4.30 -11.16
C VAL A 21 -8.72 -5.01 -10.36
N THR A 22 -7.52 -4.44 -10.30
CA THR A 22 -6.38 -5.06 -9.63
C THR A 22 -5.69 -4.05 -8.73
N MET A 23 -5.33 -4.46 -7.53
CA MET A 23 -4.43 -3.70 -6.67
C MET A 23 -3.01 -4.26 -6.81
N PRO A 24 -1.97 -3.42 -6.84
CA PRO A 24 -1.98 -1.95 -6.62
C PRO A 24 -2.17 -1.07 -7.86
N SER A 25 -2.17 -1.61 -9.09
CA SER A 25 -2.19 -0.80 -10.34
C SER A 25 -3.59 -0.29 -10.79
N ASN A 26 -4.59 -0.28 -9.91
CA ASN A 26 -6.02 0.03 -10.15
C ASN A 26 -6.75 -0.86 -11.18
N PHE A 27 -6.17 -1.11 -12.36
CA PHE A 27 -6.76 -1.92 -13.43
C PHE A 27 -5.71 -2.76 -14.18
N LEU A 28 -6.09 -3.98 -14.57
CA LEU A 28 -5.37 -4.84 -15.50
C LEU A 28 -6.19 -4.98 -16.80
N LEU A 29 -5.57 -4.69 -17.93
CA LEU A 29 -6.17 -4.79 -19.25
C LEU A 29 -5.57 -5.98 -20.01
N THR A 30 -6.40 -6.95 -20.34
CA THR A 30 -6.03 -8.09 -21.18
C THR A 30 -6.63 -7.91 -22.55
N PHE A 31 -5.78 -7.94 -23.58
CA PHE A 31 -6.19 -7.78 -24.97
C PHE A 31 -6.07 -9.10 -25.72
N ALA A 32 -7.05 -9.42 -26.56
CA ALA A 32 -7.01 -10.57 -27.44
C ALA A 32 -5.96 -10.42 -28.56
N LYS A 33 -5.59 -9.17 -28.91
CA LYS A 33 -4.61 -8.84 -29.95
C LYS A 33 -3.49 -7.98 -29.39
N ALA A 34 -2.26 -8.27 -29.80
CA ALA A 34 -1.09 -7.48 -29.43
C ALA A 34 -1.11 -6.06 -30.04
N ASP A 35 -1.72 -5.89 -31.20
CA ASP A 35 -1.87 -4.59 -31.87
C ASP A 35 -2.76 -3.64 -31.05
N ASP A 36 -3.89 -4.15 -30.54
CA ASP A 36 -4.82 -3.39 -29.69
C ASP A 36 -4.10 -2.89 -28.42
N CYS A 37 -3.25 -3.74 -27.81
CA CYS A 37 -2.43 -3.38 -26.67
C CYS A 37 -1.40 -2.27 -27.02
N THR A 38 -0.77 -2.38 -28.18
CA THR A 38 0.24 -1.40 -28.62
C THR A 38 -0.40 -0.03 -28.92
N GLN A 39 -1.60 0.00 -29.49
CA GLN A 39 -2.33 1.24 -29.71
C GLN A 39 -2.73 1.93 -28.41
N VAL A 40 -3.23 1.18 -27.42
CA VAL A 40 -3.57 1.74 -26.10
C VAL A 40 -2.32 2.26 -25.39
N LEU A 41 -1.17 1.58 -25.51
CA LEU A 41 0.09 2.04 -24.95
C LEU A 41 0.65 3.29 -25.66
N PHE A 42 0.39 3.45 -26.95
CA PHE A 42 0.79 4.66 -27.69
C PHE A 42 0.00 5.89 -27.25
N ILE A 43 -1.25 5.70 -26.83
CA ILE A 43 -2.08 6.75 -26.25
C ILE A 43 -1.70 6.86 -24.77
N TYR A 44 -0.59 7.56 -24.52
CA TYR A 44 0.08 7.67 -23.22
C TYR A 44 -0.85 8.06 -22.06
N ASN A 45 -1.83 8.94 -22.32
CA ASN A 45 -2.84 9.32 -21.34
C ASN A 45 -4.19 9.71 -21.97
N PHE A 46 -5.29 9.38 -21.28
CA PHE A 46 -6.59 9.97 -21.59
C PHE A 46 -7.50 10.03 -20.35
N SER A 47 -8.41 10.99 -20.35
CA SER A 47 -9.36 11.17 -19.25
C SER A 47 -10.55 10.23 -19.38
N CYS A 48 -10.89 9.52 -18.30
CA CYS A 48 -12.04 8.65 -18.19
C CYS A 48 -12.73 8.90 -16.84
N GLY A 49 -14.02 9.28 -16.88
CA GLY A 49 -14.81 9.49 -15.66
C GLY A 49 -14.24 10.53 -14.69
N GLY A 50 -13.55 11.57 -15.20
CA GLY A 50 -12.92 12.61 -14.38
C GLY A 50 -11.50 12.29 -13.90
N ALA A 51 -11.00 11.08 -14.11
CA ALA A 51 -9.62 10.70 -13.80
C ALA A 51 -8.74 10.65 -15.06
N CYS A 52 -7.50 11.11 -14.96
CA CYS A 52 -6.49 10.91 -16.01
C CYS A 52 -5.87 9.53 -15.86
N LEU A 53 -5.98 8.70 -16.89
CA LEU A 53 -5.40 7.35 -16.91
C LEU A 53 -4.09 7.36 -17.68
N SER A 54 -3.09 6.65 -17.16
CA SER A 54 -1.85 6.34 -17.87
C SER A 54 -1.69 4.83 -17.97
N PHE A 55 -1.17 4.37 -19.11
CA PHE A 55 -1.03 2.95 -19.39
C PHE A 55 0.43 2.57 -19.49
N ARG A 56 0.79 1.43 -18.90
CA ARG A 56 2.11 0.81 -19.05
C ARG A 56 1.95 -0.64 -19.39
N ARG A 57 2.91 -1.20 -20.15
CA ARG A 57 2.88 -2.62 -20.49
C ARG A 57 3.07 -3.44 -19.23
N TRP A 58 2.18 -4.40 -19.00
CA TRP A 58 2.37 -5.35 -17.90
C TRP A 58 3.65 -6.14 -18.13
N ASN A 59 4.53 -6.16 -17.14
CA ASN A 59 5.66 -7.08 -17.10
C ASN A 59 5.62 -7.81 -15.74
N ARG A 60 6.30 -8.96 -15.62
CA ARG A 60 6.35 -9.71 -14.35
C ARG A 60 6.95 -8.88 -13.20
N LEU A 61 7.60 -7.77 -13.53
CA LEU A 61 8.29 -6.86 -12.62
C LEU A 61 7.49 -5.58 -12.32
N VAL A 62 6.26 -5.44 -12.80
CA VAL A 62 5.50 -4.17 -12.74
C VAL A 62 5.05 -3.86 -11.29
N HIS A 63 5.04 -4.91 -10.47
CA HIS A 63 4.92 -4.91 -9.02
C HIS A 63 6.16 -5.50 -8.33
N ALA A 64 7.26 -5.74 -9.05
CA ALA A 64 8.54 -6.11 -8.45
C ALA A 64 9.38 -4.87 -8.13
N GLY A 65 8.72 -3.84 -7.60
CA GLY A 65 9.35 -3.02 -6.57
C GLY A 65 9.30 -3.82 -5.28
N SER A 66 10.46 -4.11 -4.70
CA SER A 66 10.69 -4.67 -3.35
C SER A 66 9.65 -4.17 -2.33
N ASP A 67 9.11 -4.94 -1.39
CA ASP A 67 9.55 -6.21 -0.83
C ASP A 67 8.39 -7.19 -0.70
N LYS A 68 8.70 -8.47 -0.92
CA LYS A 68 7.75 -9.53 -0.62
C LYS A 68 7.67 -9.63 0.90
N LEU A 69 6.70 -8.96 1.52
CA LEU A 69 6.30 -9.24 2.88
C LEU A 69 5.68 -10.65 2.90
N ARG A 70 6.51 -11.69 2.89
CA ARG A 70 6.07 -13.10 2.74
C ARG A 70 5.66 -13.71 4.07
N TYR A 71 6.06 -13.08 5.17
CA TYR A 71 5.99 -13.69 6.50
C TYR A 71 5.01 -12.90 7.36
N LEU A 72 3.92 -13.55 7.71
CA LEU A 72 3.01 -13.08 8.73
C LEU A 72 3.71 -13.31 10.07
N THR A 73 4.13 -12.23 10.72
CA THR A 73 4.97 -12.27 11.91
C THR A 73 4.22 -11.60 13.06
N LYS A 74 4.19 -12.25 14.21
CA LYS A 74 3.74 -11.63 15.46
C LYS A 74 4.91 -10.84 16.04
N LEU A 75 4.75 -9.52 16.08
CA LEU A 75 5.72 -8.58 16.64
C LEU A 75 5.21 -8.09 17.99
N THR A 76 6.07 -8.19 19.00
CA THR A 76 5.81 -7.63 20.33
C THR A 76 6.84 -6.55 20.59
N ILE A 77 6.38 -5.34 20.87
CA ILE A 77 7.23 -4.22 21.24
C ILE A 77 7.01 -3.98 22.73
N ASP A 78 8.06 -4.15 23.51
CA ASP A 78 8.10 -3.83 24.94
C ASP A 78 8.66 -2.42 25.17
N GLY A 79 8.27 -1.79 26.27
CA GLY A 79 8.75 -0.46 26.65
C GLY A 79 8.14 0.71 25.87
N LEU A 80 7.02 0.52 25.16
CA LEU A 80 6.26 1.63 24.58
C LEU A 80 5.65 2.47 25.71
N SER A 81 5.79 3.79 25.63
CA SER A 81 5.04 4.67 26.52
C SER A 81 3.55 4.65 26.13
N VAL A 82 2.67 4.94 27.09
CA VAL A 82 1.21 5.07 26.85
C VAL A 82 0.88 6.09 25.74
N HIS A 83 1.80 6.99 25.45
CA HIS A 83 1.67 8.01 24.40
C HIS A 83 2.16 7.53 23.02
N ALA A 84 2.89 6.42 22.93
CA ALA A 84 3.43 5.86 21.70
C ALA A 84 2.64 4.66 21.14
N THR A 85 1.52 4.30 21.78
CA THR A 85 0.65 3.17 21.40
C THR A 85 -0.48 3.56 20.46
N GLY A 86 -0.52 4.81 19.99
CA GLY A 86 -1.47 5.23 18.98
C GLY A 86 -1.18 4.59 17.62
N GLN A 87 -2.21 4.44 16.79
CA GLN A 87 -2.07 3.76 15.51
C GLN A 87 -1.09 4.46 14.56
N ASP A 88 -0.95 5.78 14.64
CA ASP A 88 -0.10 6.53 13.72
C ASP A 88 1.36 6.43 14.11
N GLU A 89 1.66 6.44 15.41
CA GLU A 89 2.98 6.18 15.98
C GLU A 89 3.43 4.75 15.64
N VAL A 90 2.54 3.76 15.81
CA VAL A 90 2.81 2.35 15.45
C VAL A 90 3.08 2.20 13.96
N LYS A 91 2.32 2.86 13.09
CA LYS A 91 2.60 2.83 11.64
C LYS A 91 3.95 3.43 11.30
N GLN A 92 4.35 4.52 11.97
CA GLN A 92 5.66 5.13 11.76
C GLN A 92 6.80 4.18 12.14
N ILE A 93 6.65 3.47 13.27
CA ILE A 93 7.57 2.40 13.68
C ILE A 93 7.61 1.28 12.63
N LEU A 94 6.46 0.80 12.16
CA LEU A 94 6.44 -0.30 11.19
C LEU A 94 7.02 0.10 9.83
N ASN A 95 6.83 1.35 9.41
CA ASN A 95 7.44 1.87 8.19
C ASN A 95 8.98 1.89 8.28
N SER A 96 9.56 2.19 9.45
CA SER A 96 11.02 2.13 9.62
C SER A 96 11.56 0.69 9.62
N LEU A 97 10.71 -0.28 9.96
CA LEU A 97 11.01 -1.71 9.95
C LEU A 97 10.64 -2.42 8.64
N GLU A 98 10.21 -1.67 7.62
CA GLU A 98 9.72 -2.22 6.35
C GLU A 98 8.62 -3.28 6.55
N CYS A 99 7.74 -3.03 7.52
CA CYS A 99 6.66 -3.89 7.92
C CYS A 99 5.30 -3.25 7.66
N GLN A 100 4.30 -4.07 7.36
CA GLN A 100 2.93 -3.60 7.16
C GLN A 100 2.02 -4.17 8.26
N LEU A 101 1.32 -3.28 8.97
CA LEU A 101 0.35 -3.65 9.99
C LEU A 101 -0.81 -4.45 9.37
N VAL A 102 -1.12 -5.60 9.97
CA VAL A 102 -2.33 -6.38 9.66
C VAL A 102 -3.37 -6.14 10.73
N GLU A 103 -2.98 -6.38 11.98
CA GLU A 103 -3.87 -6.31 13.12
C GLU A 103 -3.09 -5.87 14.34
N MET A 104 -3.70 -4.98 15.12
CA MET A 104 -3.19 -4.58 16.42
C MET A 104 -4.02 -5.33 17.45
N GLU A 105 -3.43 -6.33 18.12
CA GLU A 105 -4.22 -7.30 18.90
C GLU A 105 -4.75 -6.67 20.19
N ALA A 106 -3.88 -6.35 21.13
CA ALA A 106 -4.18 -5.61 22.33
C ALA A 106 -2.86 -5.29 23.02
N MET A 107 -2.90 -4.34 23.95
CA MET A 107 -1.82 -4.19 24.91
C MET A 107 -1.72 -5.45 25.77
N VAL A 108 -0.54 -6.06 25.80
CA VAL A 108 -0.25 -7.23 26.66
C VAL A 108 -0.11 -6.75 28.12
N ASP A 109 0.45 -5.56 28.32
CA ASP A 109 0.50 -4.83 29.58
C ASP A 109 0.51 -3.30 29.31
N ALA A 110 0.76 -2.46 30.32
CA ALA A 110 0.73 -1.00 30.17
C ALA A 110 1.78 -0.42 29.19
N CYS A 111 2.82 -1.20 28.83
CA CYS A 111 3.94 -0.75 28.00
C CYS A 111 4.25 -1.70 26.83
N THR A 112 3.54 -2.82 26.70
CA THR A 112 3.81 -3.86 25.72
C THR A 112 2.67 -3.97 24.72
N LEU A 113 2.96 -3.74 23.45
CA LEU A 113 2.01 -3.88 22.35
C LEU A 113 2.32 -5.12 21.50
N SER A 114 1.32 -5.99 21.34
CA SER A 114 1.37 -7.12 20.40
C SER A 114 0.63 -6.77 19.12
N MET A 115 1.25 -7.04 17.98
CA MET A 115 0.67 -6.80 16.67
C MET A 115 1.06 -7.89 15.67
N LEU A 116 0.18 -8.10 14.71
CA LEU A 116 0.41 -8.96 13.57
C LEU A 116 0.83 -8.10 12.38
N VAL A 117 2.00 -8.40 11.82
CA VAL A 117 2.60 -7.62 10.73
C VAL A 117 3.06 -8.51 9.61
N TRP A 118 2.96 -8.01 8.40
CA TRP A 118 3.65 -8.56 7.25
C TRP A 118 5.09 -8.04 7.25
N ALA A 119 6.06 -8.95 7.33
CA ALA A 119 7.48 -8.63 7.31
C ALA A 119 8.17 -9.23 6.08
N ALA A 120 9.12 -8.50 5.49
CA ALA A 120 9.95 -8.99 4.39
C ALA A 120 10.86 -10.15 4.83
N ASN A 121 11.45 -10.00 6.02
CA ASN A 121 12.27 -11.03 6.66
C ASN A 121 12.28 -10.83 8.19
N PRO A 122 11.60 -11.70 8.96
CA PRO A 122 11.52 -11.55 10.41
C PRO A 122 12.89 -11.63 11.11
N ASN A 123 13.88 -12.30 10.51
CA ASN A 123 15.23 -12.41 11.09
C ASN A 123 16.05 -11.10 10.97
N ARG A 124 15.59 -10.14 10.17
CA ARG A 124 16.25 -8.82 10.03
C ARG A 124 15.69 -7.77 10.97
N LEU A 125 14.58 -8.07 11.65
CA LEU A 125 14.00 -7.14 12.60
C LEU A 125 15.00 -6.92 13.74
N PRO A 126 15.29 -5.66 14.08
CA PRO A 126 16.17 -5.34 15.18
C PRO A 126 15.51 -5.77 16.49
N LYS A 127 16.32 -6.25 17.43
CA LYS A 127 15.84 -6.62 18.77
C LYS A 127 15.59 -5.41 19.66
N GLU A 128 16.24 -4.30 19.33
CA GLU A 128 16.15 -3.02 20.03
C GLU A 128 15.93 -1.93 18.99
N LEU A 129 14.93 -1.08 19.20
CA LEU A 129 14.60 0.02 18.30
C LEU A 129 14.51 1.30 19.13
N LEU A 130 15.26 2.33 18.72
CA LEU A 130 15.17 3.64 19.33
C LEU A 130 13.99 4.37 18.69
N ILE A 131 12.96 4.64 19.50
CA ILE A 131 11.74 5.31 19.07
C ILE A 131 11.73 6.69 19.71
N GLU A 132 11.76 7.73 18.88
CA GLU A 132 11.51 9.10 19.33
C GLU A 132 10.00 9.26 19.53
N VAL A 133 9.56 9.31 20.79
CA VAL A 133 8.17 9.61 21.12
C VAL A 133 8.03 11.13 21.20
N PRO A 134 7.29 11.79 20.29
CA PRO A 134 7.06 13.22 20.40
C PRO A 134 6.24 13.48 21.66
N GLU A 135 6.74 14.35 22.53
CA GLU A 135 6.00 14.84 23.67
C GLU A 135 4.86 15.72 23.13
N ARG A 136 3.59 15.34 23.40
CA ARG A 136 2.48 16.23 23.05
C ARG A 136 2.61 17.47 23.93
N ASP A 137 2.84 18.62 23.32
CA ASP A 137 2.73 19.90 23.97
C ASP A 137 1.41 19.95 24.73
N LEU A 138 1.49 19.92 26.07
CA LEU A 138 0.36 20.24 26.94
C LEU A 138 0.03 21.70 26.65
N LEU A 139 -0.88 21.94 25.70
CA LEU A 139 -1.43 23.27 25.48
C LEU A 139 -1.87 23.80 26.84
N PRO A 140 -1.41 25.00 27.25
CA PRO A 140 -1.76 25.56 28.54
C PRO A 140 -3.29 25.63 28.64
N GLN A 141 -3.85 24.94 29.64
CA GLN A 141 -5.26 25.04 29.94
C GLN A 141 -5.58 26.51 30.25
N PRO A 142 -6.61 27.12 29.61
CA PRO A 142 -6.98 28.49 29.92
C PRO A 142 -7.38 28.60 31.39
N PRO A 143 -7.01 29.69 32.10
CA PRO A 143 -7.42 29.88 33.48
C PRO A 143 -8.95 30.00 33.55
N GLY A 144 -9.54 29.21 34.46
CA GLY A 144 -10.96 29.29 34.81
C GLY A 144 -11.29 30.49 35.69
#